data_AF-A0A965PYF5-F1
#
_entry.id   AF-A0A965PYF5-F1
#
_cell.length_a   1.000
_cell.length_b   1.000
_cell.length_c   1.000
_cell.angle_alpha   90.00
_cell.angle_beta   90.00
_cell.angle_gamma   90.00
#
_symmetry.space_group_name_H-M   'P 1'
#
loop_
_entity.id
_entity.type
_entity.pdbx_description
1 polymer ?
#
loop_
_entity_poly.entity_id
_entity_poly.type
_entity_poly.pdbx_seq_one_letter_code
_entity_poly.pdbx_strand_id
1 'polypeptide(L)'
;IGGYVDNRWPERIGAAMRDDPSILQNLMEQRRQAASDARQQAEAEAERRRGKQQNEQVQNWIRGLDPSLQQLAQIARHGYDVLACCATLDTNPPRPAFASTLGLQRFDRADLILIGLPPPTARMILSTLAEHALTIAPLPTEAPLSGFFSGLAPMLRCLAVEAAHAWPFTSADLRTGKGFRFTQVIWPDTHGNYPWEADFDSALHAAQPMLATVRP
;
A
#
# COMPACT_ATOMS: atom_id res chain seq x y z
N ILE A 1 2.09 26.87 42.11
CA ILE A 1 2.37 26.16 43.38
C ILE A 1 3.83 25.74 43.31
N GLY A 2 4.72 26.50 43.96
CA GLY A 2 6.18 26.36 43.84
C GLY A 2 6.72 25.29 44.80
N GLY A 3 7.39 24.27 44.25
CA GLY A 3 8.05 23.24 45.03
C GLY A 3 9.33 23.77 45.67
N TYR A 4 9.43 23.64 46.99
CA TYR A 4 10.61 23.93 47.80
C TYR A 4 11.72 22.95 47.40
N VAL A 5 12.75 23.42 46.70
CA VAL A 5 13.95 22.61 46.42
C VAL A 5 14.80 22.62 47.70
N ASP A 6 14.88 21.48 48.38
CA ASP A 6 15.71 21.30 49.57
C ASP A 6 17.21 21.39 49.22
N ASN A 7 17.81 22.53 49.57
CA ASN A 7 19.23 22.82 49.34
C ASN A 7 20.20 22.02 50.24
N ARG A 8 19.72 21.09 51.09
CA ARG A 8 20.58 20.18 51.88
C ARG A 8 20.99 18.90 51.14
N TRP A 9 20.62 18.76 49.87
CA TRP A 9 20.98 17.65 49.00
C TRP A 9 22.50 17.33 48.94
N PRO A 10 23.42 18.33 48.84
CA PRO A 10 24.86 18.05 48.77
C PRO A 10 25.44 17.49 50.07
N GLU A 11 24.96 17.95 51.23
CA GLU A 11 25.49 17.57 52.55
C GLU A 11 25.10 16.14 52.95
N ARG A 12 23.86 15.73 52.64
CA ARG A 12 23.35 14.37 52.94
C ARG A 12 24.02 13.30 52.10
N ILE A 13 24.34 13.60 50.84
CA ILE A 13 25.09 12.71 49.96
C ILE A 13 26.54 12.59 50.43
N GLY A 14 27.18 13.70 50.81
CA GLY A 14 28.55 13.68 51.34
C GLY A 14 28.71 12.92 52.66
N ALA A 15 27.65 12.83 53.49
CA ALA A 15 27.62 11.97 54.67
C ALA A 15 27.43 10.48 54.30
N ALA A 16 26.42 10.16 53.48
CA ALA A 16 26.16 8.77 53.05
C ALA A 16 27.31 8.14 52.24
N MET A 17 28.02 8.93 51.44
CA MET A 17 29.20 8.49 50.67
C MET A 17 30.45 8.26 51.53
N ARG A 18 30.52 8.86 52.72
CA ARG A 18 31.58 8.59 53.70
C ARG A 18 31.35 7.26 54.42
N ASP A 19 30.09 6.91 54.67
CA ASP A 19 29.69 5.70 55.38
C ASP A 19 29.64 4.45 54.47
N ASP A 20 29.34 4.62 53.17
CA ASP A 20 29.34 3.53 52.17
C ASP A 20 29.89 3.99 50.80
N PRO A 21 31.17 3.68 50.49
CA PRO A 21 31.78 4.01 49.20
C PRO A 21 31.11 3.34 47.99
N SER A 22 30.32 2.27 48.19
CA SER A 22 29.62 1.58 47.09
C SER A 22 28.51 2.45 46.49
N ILE A 23 27.97 3.42 47.25
CA ILE A 23 26.98 4.40 46.75
C ILE A 23 27.58 5.27 45.64
N LEU A 24 28.84 5.70 45.80
CA LEU A 24 29.58 6.44 44.78
C LEU A 24 29.82 5.59 43.53
N GLN A 25 30.23 4.34 43.71
CA GLN A 25 30.47 3.41 42.60
C GLN A 25 29.18 3.13 41.82
N ASN A 26 28.08 2.85 42.51
CA ASN A 26 26.77 2.63 41.90
C ASN A 26 26.27 3.87 41.13
N LEU A 27 26.43 5.07 41.68
CA LEU A 27 26.08 6.32 40.99
C LEU A 27 26.95 6.59 39.76
N MET A 28 28.25 6.28 39.84
CA MET A 28 29.16 6.39 38.70
C MET A 28 28.82 5.38 37.60
N GLU A 29 28.48 4.15 37.99
CA GLU A 29 28.08 3.09 37.05
C GLU A 29 26.73 3.40 36.39
N GLN A 30 25.74 3.86 37.16
CA GLN A 30 24.46 4.33 36.63
C GLN A 30 24.64 5.49 35.64
N ARG A 31 25.55 6.44 35.93
CA ARG A 31 25.87 7.54 35.01
C ARG A 31 26.58 7.07 33.75
N ARG A 32 27.48 6.09 33.85
CA ARG A 32 28.13 5.47 32.68
C ARG A 32 27.12 4.73 31.81
N GLN A 33 26.23 3.95 32.41
CA GLN A 33 25.18 3.23 31.70
C GLN A 33 24.22 4.20 31.01
N ALA A 34 23.72 5.21 31.71
CA ALA A 34 22.83 6.22 31.13
C ALA A 34 23.50 6.98 29.97
N ALA A 35 24.80 7.27 30.07
CA ALA A 35 25.56 7.90 28.99
C ALA A 35 25.76 6.97 27.78
N SER A 36 25.95 5.67 28.02
CA SER A 36 26.02 4.65 26.96
C SER A 36 24.69 4.51 26.23
N ASP A 37 23.59 4.39 26.98
CA ASP A 37 22.24 4.24 26.43
C ASP A 37 21.84 5.48 25.61
N ALA A 38 22.15 6.68 26.11
CA ALA A 38 21.90 7.93 25.38
C ALA A 38 22.69 8.01 24.06
N ARG A 39 23.93 7.52 24.02
CA ARG A 39 24.74 7.45 22.79
C ARG A 39 24.13 6.46 21.79
N GLN A 40 23.73 5.28 22.25
CA GLN A 40 23.09 4.27 21.40
C GLN A 40 21.77 4.77 20.82
N GLN A 41 20.95 5.45 21.64
CA GLN A 41 19.70 6.07 21.18
C GLN A 41 19.96 7.17 20.14
N ALA A 42 20.94 8.05 20.39
CA ALA A 42 21.32 9.11 19.46
C ALA A 42 21.84 8.55 18.13
N GLU A 43 22.63 7.47 18.17
CA GLU A 43 23.14 6.79 16.97
C GLU A 43 22.01 6.13 16.17
N ALA A 44 21.12 5.38 16.83
CA ALA A 44 19.95 4.78 16.20
C ALA A 44 19.01 5.84 15.58
N GLU A 45 18.84 6.98 16.24
CA GLU A 45 18.06 8.08 15.70
C GLU A 45 18.77 8.73 14.49
N ALA A 46 20.08 8.93 14.55
CA ALA A 46 20.86 9.45 13.43
C ALA A 46 20.83 8.52 12.21
N GLU A 47 20.82 7.21 12.43
CA GLU A 47 20.68 6.21 11.38
C GLU A 47 19.27 6.24 10.76
N ARG A 48 18.23 6.29 11.59
CA ARG A 48 16.84 6.46 11.11
C ARG A 48 16.66 7.74 10.29
N ARG A 49 17.26 8.85 10.73
CA ARG A 49 17.23 10.14 9.99
C ARG A 49 17.95 10.04 8.65
N ARG A 50 19.15 9.43 8.61
CA ARG A 50 19.88 9.17 7.37
C ARG A 50 19.07 8.30 6.41
N GLY A 51 18.46 7.22 6.89
CA GLY A 51 17.59 6.36 6.08
C GLY A 51 16.39 7.10 5.49
N LYS A 52 15.72 7.95 6.28
CA LYS A 52 14.62 8.81 5.79
C LYS A 52 15.10 9.78 4.70
N GLN A 53 16.21 10.46 4.93
CA GLN A 53 16.77 11.43 3.97
C GLN A 53 17.18 10.74 2.65
N GLN A 54 17.80 9.57 2.73
CA GLN A 54 18.15 8.77 1.56
C GLN A 54 16.89 8.37 0.77
N ASN A 55 15.84 7.91 1.46
CA ASN A 55 14.59 7.53 0.81
C ASN A 55 13.91 8.74 0.15
N GLU A 56 13.88 9.90 0.80
CA GLU A 56 13.35 11.15 0.23
C GLU A 56 14.12 11.58 -1.02
N GLN A 57 15.45 11.48 -1.02
CA GLN A 57 16.27 11.77 -2.20
C GLN A 57 15.91 10.87 -3.38
N VAL A 58 15.75 9.57 -3.15
CA VAL A 58 15.34 8.63 -4.20
C VAL A 58 13.93 8.96 -4.71
N GLN A 59 12.99 9.29 -3.81
CA GLN A 59 11.63 9.67 -4.22
C GLN A 59 11.59 10.97 -5.02
N ASN A 60 12.44 11.94 -4.69
CA ASN A 60 12.59 13.17 -5.46
C ASN A 60 13.20 12.88 -6.84
N TRP A 61 14.19 11.99 -6.90
CA TRP A 61 14.79 11.57 -8.16
C TRP A 61 13.77 10.87 -9.07
N ILE A 62 12.99 9.92 -8.55
CA ILE A 62 11.93 9.23 -9.31
C ILE A 62 10.93 10.24 -9.87
N ARG A 63 10.47 11.21 -9.07
CA ARG A 63 9.53 12.25 -9.52
C ARG A 63 10.05 13.13 -10.66
N GLY A 64 11.36 13.18 -10.89
CA GLY A 64 11.98 13.94 -11.98
C GLY A 64 12.11 13.17 -13.29
N LEU A 65 11.80 11.86 -13.33
CA LEU A 65 11.91 11.04 -14.54
C LEU A 65 10.69 11.25 -15.47
N ASP A 66 10.80 10.85 -16.74
CA ASP A 66 9.65 10.69 -17.64
C ASP A 66 8.62 9.71 -17.02
N PRO A 67 7.29 9.92 -17.17
CA PRO A 67 6.27 9.07 -16.57
C PRO A 67 6.46 7.56 -16.76
N SER A 68 6.95 7.13 -17.92
CA SER A 68 7.20 5.72 -18.22
C SER A 68 8.34 5.17 -17.36
N LEU A 69 9.38 5.98 -17.16
CA LEU A 69 10.51 5.64 -16.27
C LEU A 69 10.12 5.72 -14.80
N GLN A 70 9.23 6.64 -14.41
CA GLN A 70 8.67 6.67 -13.05
C GLN A 70 7.97 5.35 -12.74
N GLN A 71 7.11 4.89 -13.66
CA GLN A 71 6.38 3.64 -13.52
C GLN A 71 7.32 2.43 -13.41
N LEU A 72 8.34 2.34 -14.28
CA LEU A 72 9.35 1.28 -14.20
C LEU A 72 10.10 1.30 -12.86
N ALA A 73 10.43 2.49 -12.34
CA ALA A 73 11.08 2.63 -11.04
C ALA A 73 10.16 2.20 -9.88
N GLN A 74 8.86 2.49 -9.95
CA GLN A 74 7.88 2.01 -8.96
C GLN A 74 7.76 0.49 -9.00
N ILE A 75 7.60 -0.10 -10.18
CA ILE A 75 7.56 -1.56 -10.37
C ILE A 75 8.84 -2.21 -9.85
N ALA A 76 10.01 -1.64 -10.13
CA ALA A 76 11.28 -2.18 -9.64
C ALA A 76 11.38 -2.15 -8.10
N ARG A 77 10.77 -1.16 -7.44
CA ARG A 77 10.82 -1.01 -5.98
C ARG A 77 9.78 -1.86 -5.24
N HIS A 78 8.57 -1.91 -5.77
CA HIS A 78 7.40 -2.45 -5.06
C HIS A 78 6.88 -3.75 -5.67
N GLY A 79 7.46 -4.19 -6.80
CA GLY A 79 7.00 -5.34 -7.58
C GLY A 79 5.87 -5.00 -8.54
N TYR A 80 5.12 -3.93 -8.29
CA TYR A 80 4.03 -3.46 -9.13
C TYR A 80 3.85 -1.93 -9.06
N ASP A 81 3.07 -1.37 -9.97
CA ASP A 81 2.47 -0.03 -9.88
C ASP A 81 1.00 -0.09 -10.33
N VAL A 82 0.22 0.95 -10.00
CA VAL A 82 -1.17 1.10 -10.44
C VAL A 82 -1.28 2.25 -11.43
N LEU A 83 -1.73 1.95 -12.64
CA LEU A 83 -2.15 2.93 -13.63
C LEU A 83 -3.64 3.19 -13.45
N ALA A 84 -4.04 4.46 -13.32
CA ALA A 84 -5.44 4.84 -13.27
C ALA A 84 -5.77 5.83 -14.40
N CYS A 85 -6.89 5.59 -15.07
CA CYS A 85 -7.40 6.40 -16.17
C CYS A 85 -8.78 6.94 -15.82
N CYS A 86 -8.97 8.23 -16.03
CA CYS A 86 -10.28 8.87 -15.87
C CYS A 86 -11.26 8.38 -16.94
N ALA A 87 -12.56 8.52 -16.65
CA ALA A 87 -13.60 8.27 -17.64
C ALA A 87 -13.42 9.21 -18.85
N THR A 88 -13.68 8.69 -20.04
CA THR A 88 -13.58 9.42 -21.31
C THR A 88 -14.98 9.51 -21.92
N LEU A 89 -15.67 10.62 -21.64
CA LEU A 89 -17.11 10.79 -21.95
C LEU A 89 -17.40 11.21 -23.40
N ASP A 90 -16.39 11.70 -24.11
CA ASP A 90 -16.45 12.16 -25.50
C ASP A 90 -16.26 11.03 -26.53
N THR A 91 -16.06 9.80 -26.06
CA THR A 91 -16.04 8.60 -26.91
C THR A 91 -17.45 8.05 -27.12
N ASN A 92 -17.67 7.34 -28.24
CA ASN A 92 -18.92 6.64 -28.52
C ASN A 92 -18.65 5.13 -28.72
N PRO A 93 -19.03 4.25 -27.78
CA PRO A 93 -19.67 4.57 -26.49
C PRO A 93 -18.69 5.24 -25.50
N PRO A 94 -19.20 5.96 -24.48
CA PRO A 94 -18.36 6.51 -23.41
C PRO A 94 -17.56 5.42 -22.72
N ARG A 95 -16.31 5.73 -22.34
CA ARG A 95 -15.45 4.80 -21.60
C ARG A 95 -15.48 5.12 -20.10
N PRO A 96 -15.82 4.16 -19.23
CA PRO A 96 -15.76 4.35 -17.79
C PRO A 96 -14.31 4.55 -17.32
N ALA A 97 -14.15 5.13 -16.13
CA ALA A 97 -12.86 5.17 -15.46
C ALA A 97 -12.39 3.73 -15.18
N PHE A 98 -11.08 3.51 -15.22
CA PHE A 98 -10.51 2.21 -14.87
C PHE A 98 -9.14 2.38 -14.22
N ALA A 99 -8.72 1.37 -13.47
CA ALA A 99 -7.36 1.24 -13.01
C ALA A 99 -6.86 -0.19 -13.24
N SER A 100 -5.56 -0.34 -13.43
CA SER A 100 -4.92 -1.64 -13.57
C SER A 100 -3.57 -1.68 -12.86
N THR A 101 -3.20 -2.84 -12.33
CA THR A 101 -1.83 -3.07 -11.87
C THR A 101 -0.92 -3.37 -13.06
N LEU A 102 0.35 -3.08 -12.90
CA LEU A 102 1.41 -3.51 -13.82
C LEU A 102 2.57 -4.06 -13.02
N GLY A 103 3.05 -5.25 -13.41
CA GLY A 103 4.25 -5.86 -12.85
C GLY A 103 4.01 -7.16 -12.08
N LEU A 104 2.77 -7.47 -11.71
CA LEU A 104 2.44 -8.70 -10.97
C LEU A 104 2.84 -9.97 -11.73
N GLN A 105 2.82 -9.91 -13.05
CA GLN A 105 3.20 -11.03 -13.91
C GLN A 105 4.66 -11.46 -13.78
N ARG A 106 5.54 -10.59 -13.29
CA ARG A 106 6.94 -10.96 -12.97
C ARG A 106 7.03 -11.96 -11.82
N PHE A 107 5.96 -12.09 -11.03
CA PHE A 107 5.82 -12.99 -9.89
C PHE A 107 4.82 -14.10 -10.17
N ASP A 108 4.55 -14.40 -11.44
CA ASP A 108 3.54 -15.39 -11.86
C ASP A 108 2.16 -15.13 -11.24
N ARG A 109 1.76 -13.86 -11.22
CA ARG A 109 0.42 -13.40 -10.82
C ARG A 109 -0.22 -12.64 -11.97
N ALA A 110 -1.52 -12.80 -12.18
CA ALA A 110 -2.24 -11.96 -13.15
C ALA A 110 -2.24 -10.50 -12.68
N ASP A 111 -2.12 -9.57 -13.61
CA ASP A 111 -2.38 -8.16 -13.29
C ASP A 111 -3.88 -7.96 -13.03
N LEU A 112 -4.21 -7.03 -12.15
CA LEU A 112 -5.57 -6.75 -11.74
C LEU A 112 -6.12 -5.58 -12.55
N ILE A 113 -7.40 -5.61 -12.88
CA ILE A 113 -8.11 -4.50 -13.50
C ILE A 113 -9.42 -4.22 -12.78
N LEU A 114 -9.73 -2.95 -12.53
CA LEU A 114 -10.96 -2.50 -11.90
C LEU A 114 -11.57 -1.39 -12.74
N ILE A 115 -12.87 -1.48 -13.04
CA ILE A 115 -13.58 -0.55 -13.92
C ILE A 115 -14.77 0.05 -13.17
N GLY A 116 -15.03 1.34 -13.36
CA GLY A 116 -16.24 2.00 -12.89
C GLY A 116 -16.14 2.73 -11.55
N LEU A 117 -15.02 2.59 -10.82
CA LEU A 117 -14.80 3.34 -9.57
C LEU A 117 -13.91 4.57 -9.77
N PRO A 118 -14.05 5.61 -8.91
CA PRO A 118 -13.16 6.76 -8.92
C PRO A 118 -11.68 6.36 -8.80
N PRO A 119 -10.75 7.03 -9.51
CA PRO A 119 -9.32 6.67 -9.49
C PRO A 119 -8.68 6.50 -8.11
N PRO A 120 -8.95 7.36 -7.09
CA PRO A 120 -8.40 7.17 -5.75
C PRO A 120 -8.88 5.86 -5.09
N THR A 121 -10.17 5.55 -5.24
CA THR A 121 -10.79 4.33 -4.70
C THR A 121 -10.25 3.09 -5.41
N ALA A 122 -10.20 3.12 -6.74
CA ALA A 122 -9.67 2.02 -7.54
C ALA A 122 -8.20 1.75 -7.20
N ARG A 123 -7.37 2.81 -7.05
CA ARG A 123 -5.96 2.67 -6.67
C ARG A 123 -5.79 2.02 -5.31
N MET A 124 -6.52 2.50 -4.30
CA MET A 124 -6.48 1.91 -2.96
C MET A 124 -6.82 0.42 -3.00
N ILE A 125 -7.93 0.04 -3.64
CA ILE A 125 -8.36 -1.36 -3.74
C ILE A 125 -7.30 -2.22 -4.43
N LEU A 126 -6.83 -1.79 -5.59
CA LEU A 126 -5.85 -2.55 -6.36
C LEU A 126 -4.51 -2.69 -5.65
N SER A 127 -4.03 -1.63 -4.97
CA SER A 127 -2.81 -1.69 -4.17
C SER A 127 -2.93 -2.71 -3.04
N THR A 128 -4.04 -2.70 -2.30
CA THR A 128 -4.28 -3.66 -1.21
C THR A 128 -4.31 -5.10 -1.73
N LEU A 129 -5.00 -5.35 -2.84
CA LEU A 129 -5.08 -6.69 -3.43
C LEU A 129 -3.75 -7.14 -4.03
N ALA A 130 -2.99 -6.25 -4.66
CA ALA A 130 -1.67 -6.54 -5.20
C ALA A 130 -0.66 -6.88 -4.10
N GLU A 131 -0.64 -6.12 -3.00
CA GLU A 131 0.20 -6.41 -1.84
C GLU A 131 -0.12 -7.79 -1.25
N HIS A 132 -1.39 -8.12 -1.09
CA HIS A 132 -1.81 -9.44 -0.64
C HIS A 132 -1.35 -10.55 -1.61
N ALA A 133 -1.57 -10.35 -2.92
CA ALA A 133 -1.21 -11.32 -3.96
C ALA A 133 0.29 -11.65 -3.99
N LEU A 134 1.12 -10.65 -3.65
CA LEU A 134 2.58 -10.76 -3.62
C LEU A 134 3.12 -11.31 -2.29
N THR A 135 2.48 -10.98 -1.16
CA THR A 135 3.04 -11.25 0.18
C THR A 135 2.38 -12.41 0.92
N ILE A 136 1.10 -12.69 0.65
CA ILE A 136 0.31 -13.66 1.41
C ILE A 136 -0.03 -14.87 0.53
N ALA A 137 -0.89 -14.70 -0.47
CA ALA A 137 -1.38 -15.78 -1.31
C ALA A 137 -1.98 -15.26 -2.63
N PRO A 138 -2.04 -16.08 -3.69
CA PRO A 138 -2.81 -15.75 -4.89
C PRO A 138 -4.27 -15.43 -4.54
N LEU A 139 -4.86 -14.45 -5.23
CA LEU A 139 -6.27 -14.10 -5.03
C LEU A 139 -7.17 -15.25 -5.50
N PRO A 140 -8.20 -15.63 -4.73
CA PRO A 140 -9.14 -16.65 -5.16
C PRO A 140 -9.95 -16.13 -6.35
N THR A 141 -10.09 -16.97 -7.37
CA THR A 141 -10.95 -16.70 -8.53
C THR A 141 -12.38 -17.10 -8.19
N GLU A 142 -13.36 -16.30 -8.63
CA GLU A 142 -14.81 -16.50 -8.49
C GLU A 142 -15.35 -16.55 -7.04
N ALA A 143 -14.48 -16.52 -6.02
CA ALA A 143 -14.90 -16.42 -4.63
C ALA A 143 -14.96 -14.96 -4.15
N PRO A 144 -15.88 -14.65 -3.21
CA PRO A 144 -15.87 -13.38 -2.50
C PRO A 144 -14.55 -13.08 -1.78
N LEU A 145 -14.02 -11.88 -1.97
CA LEU A 145 -12.92 -11.33 -1.21
C LEU A 145 -13.47 -10.65 0.05
N SER A 146 -13.19 -11.23 1.20
CA SER A 146 -13.57 -10.70 2.51
C SER A 146 -12.35 -10.38 3.38
N GLY A 147 -12.47 -9.42 4.29
CA GLY A 147 -11.43 -9.11 5.28
C GLY A 147 -10.33 -8.17 4.82
N PHE A 148 -10.41 -7.63 3.60
CA PHE A 148 -9.44 -6.67 3.06
C PHE A 148 -9.70 -5.23 3.51
N PHE A 149 -10.95 -4.87 3.78
CA PHE A 149 -11.35 -3.50 4.10
C PHE A 149 -12.22 -3.50 5.36
N SER A 150 -11.75 -2.85 6.43
CA SER A 150 -12.50 -2.73 7.68
C SER A 150 -13.72 -1.80 7.50
N GLY A 151 -14.93 -2.29 7.76
CA GLY A 151 -16.15 -1.47 7.74
C GLY A 151 -16.74 -1.21 6.36
N LEU A 152 -16.15 -1.76 5.29
CA LEU A 152 -16.70 -1.76 3.95
C LEU A 152 -16.98 -3.21 3.56
N ALA A 153 -18.25 -3.63 3.63
CA ALA A 153 -18.69 -4.76 2.84
C ALA A 153 -18.97 -4.23 1.43
N PRO A 154 -17.99 -4.36 0.54
CA PRO A 154 -18.29 -5.12 -0.64
C PRO A 154 -17.38 -6.33 -0.67
N MET A 155 -18.01 -7.51 -0.69
CA MET A 155 -17.38 -8.70 -1.20
C MET A 155 -16.94 -8.40 -2.64
N LEU A 156 -15.68 -8.07 -2.87
CA LEU A 156 -15.18 -7.97 -4.24
C LEU A 156 -15.09 -9.39 -4.81
N ARG A 157 -15.17 -9.55 -6.13
CA ARG A 157 -14.88 -10.84 -6.78
C ARG A 157 -13.79 -10.69 -7.82
N CYS A 158 -12.94 -11.68 -7.93
CA CYS A 158 -11.91 -11.74 -8.95
C CYS A 158 -12.34 -12.71 -10.05
N LEU A 159 -12.41 -12.23 -11.28
CA LEU A 159 -12.73 -13.05 -12.45
C LEU A 159 -11.57 -13.03 -13.45
N ALA A 160 -11.17 -14.20 -13.93
CA ALA A 160 -10.13 -14.28 -14.95
C ALA A 160 -10.60 -13.64 -16.26
N VAL A 161 -9.73 -12.83 -16.87
CA VAL A 161 -10.01 -12.11 -18.11
C VAL A 161 -9.14 -12.67 -19.21
N GLU A 162 -9.79 -13.05 -20.32
CA GLU A 162 -9.09 -13.35 -21.56
C GLU A 162 -8.36 -12.10 -22.04
N ALA A 163 -7.06 -12.22 -22.37
CA ALA A 163 -6.19 -11.09 -22.69
C ALA A 163 -6.80 -10.14 -23.74
N ALA A 164 -7.53 -10.70 -24.71
CA ALA A 164 -8.19 -9.97 -25.77
C ALA A 164 -9.24 -8.95 -25.28
N HIS A 165 -9.93 -9.26 -24.19
CA HIS A 165 -10.97 -8.40 -23.63
C HIS A 165 -10.40 -7.28 -22.76
N ALA A 166 -9.18 -7.44 -22.24
CA ALA A 166 -8.52 -6.41 -21.44
C ALA A 166 -7.92 -5.27 -22.29
N TRP A 167 -7.61 -5.50 -23.57
CA TRP A 167 -6.90 -4.55 -24.42
C TRP A 167 -7.46 -3.11 -24.46
N PRO A 168 -8.78 -2.88 -24.51
CA PRO A 168 -9.32 -1.51 -24.53
C PRO A 168 -8.99 -0.68 -23.28
N PHE A 169 -8.59 -1.36 -22.20
CA PHE A 169 -8.34 -0.80 -20.87
C PHE A 169 -6.87 -0.96 -20.45
N THR A 170 -5.95 -1.08 -21.41
CA THR A 170 -4.51 -1.18 -21.16
C THR A 170 -3.74 -0.10 -21.93
N SER A 171 -2.60 0.34 -21.37
CA SER A 171 -1.75 1.35 -22.01
C SER A 171 -1.15 0.84 -23.32
N ALA A 172 -0.67 1.78 -24.15
CA ALA A 172 -0.12 1.48 -25.47
C ALA A 172 1.05 0.52 -25.46
N ASP A 173 1.91 0.64 -24.45
CA ASP A 173 3.13 -0.13 -24.35
C ASP A 173 2.84 -1.61 -24.07
N LEU A 174 1.73 -1.91 -23.38
CA LEU A 174 1.27 -3.26 -23.09
C LEU A 174 0.65 -3.96 -24.31
N ARG A 175 0.24 -3.19 -25.33
CA ARG A 175 -0.35 -3.74 -26.57
C ARG A 175 0.66 -4.49 -27.44
N THR A 176 1.97 -4.36 -27.16
CA THR A 176 3.04 -4.94 -27.99
C THR A 176 3.54 -6.32 -27.52
N GLY A 177 3.13 -6.79 -26.33
CA GLY A 177 3.60 -8.06 -25.76
C GLY A 177 2.61 -9.22 -25.89
N LYS A 178 3.13 -10.44 -26.07
CA LYS A 178 2.36 -11.68 -26.00
C LYS A 178 2.10 -12.06 -24.52
N GLY A 179 0.86 -12.43 -24.19
CA GLY A 179 0.55 -13.25 -23.01
C GLY A 179 0.18 -12.54 -21.71
N PHE A 180 -0.26 -11.27 -21.74
CA PHE A 180 -0.73 -10.60 -20.52
C PHE A 180 -1.96 -11.30 -19.94
N ARG A 181 -1.87 -11.75 -18.68
CA ARG A 181 -3.01 -12.29 -17.92
C ARG A 181 -3.60 -11.20 -17.04
N PHE A 182 -4.91 -11.00 -17.16
CA PHE A 182 -5.65 -10.07 -16.32
C PHE A 182 -6.68 -10.79 -15.46
N THR A 183 -6.96 -10.22 -14.30
CA THR A 183 -8.10 -10.58 -13.44
C THR A 183 -8.90 -9.32 -13.17
N GLN A 184 -10.19 -9.33 -13.55
CA GLN A 184 -11.09 -8.24 -13.25
C GLN A 184 -11.55 -8.34 -11.81
N VAL A 185 -11.41 -7.23 -11.08
CA VAL A 185 -11.96 -7.03 -9.75
C VAL A 185 -13.35 -6.43 -9.92
N ILE A 186 -14.36 -7.18 -9.50
CA ILE A 186 -15.77 -6.86 -9.60
C ILE A 186 -16.28 -6.32 -8.27
N TRP A 187 -16.95 -5.19 -8.32
CA TRP A 187 -17.70 -4.62 -7.20
C TRP A 187 -19.21 -4.88 -7.36
N PRO A 188 -19.92 -5.19 -6.26
CA PRO A 188 -21.37 -5.36 -6.26
C PRO A 188 -22.10 -4.01 -6.18
N ASP A 189 -23.40 -3.99 -6.46
CA ASP A 189 -24.25 -2.83 -6.21
C ASP A 189 -24.48 -2.57 -4.70
N THR A 190 -25.29 -1.56 -4.38
CA THR A 190 -25.62 -1.19 -2.99
C THR A 190 -26.38 -2.26 -2.22
N HIS A 191 -26.99 -3.24 -2.91
CA HIS A 191 -27.68 -4.38 -2.33
C HIS A 191 -26.78 -5.62 -2.21
N GLY A 192 -25.54 -5.55 -2.71
CA GLY A 192 -24.60 -6.67 -2.69
C GLY A 192 -24.71 -7.59 -3.89
N ASN A 193 -25.53 -7.25 -4.89
CA ASN A 193 -25.69 -8.06 -6.09
C ASN A 193 -24.54 -7.79 -7.08
N TYR A 194 -24.13 -8.81 -7.83
CA TYR A 194 -23.09 -8.71 -8.87
C TYR A 194 -23.70 -8.58 -10.27
N PRO A 195 -22.94 -8.09 -11.27
CA PRO A 195 -23.46 -7.86 -12.62
C PRO A 195 -24.10 -9.06 -13.34
N TRP A 196 -23.91 -10.28 -12.87
CA TRP A 196 -24.53 -11.48 -13.44
C TRP A 196 -25.75 -11.97 -12.65
N GLU A 197 -26.08 -11.33 -11.52
CA GLU A 197 -27.22 -11.69 -10.69
C GLU A 197 -28.46 -10.92 -11.13
N ALA A 198 -29.64 -11.54 -11.01
CA ALA A 198 -30.89 -11.04 -11.57
C ALA A 198 -31.33 -9.68 -10.97
N ASP A 199 -31.00 -9.45 -9.70
CA ASP A 199 -31.40 -8.26 -8.95
C ASP A 199 -30.33 -7.14 -8.97
N PHE A 200 -29.32 -7.24 -9.84
CA PHE A 200 -28.30 -6.21 -9.99
C PHE A 200 -28.90 -4.91 -10.56
N ASP A 201 -28.50 -3.78 -10.00
CA ASP A 201 -28.88 -2.46 -10.53
C ASP A 201 -28.40 -2.29 -11.98
N SER A 202 -29.35 -2.40 -12.90
CA SER A 202 -29.09 -2.32 -14.34
C SER A 202 -28.44 -1.00 -14.78
N ALA A 203 -28.59 0.09 -14.02
CA ALA A 203 -27.94 1.37 -14.31
C ALA A 203 -26.41 1.29 -14.19
N LEU A 204 -25.89 0.31 -13.44
CA LEU A 204 -24.46 0.14 -13.18
C LEU A 204 -23.75 -0.74 -14.21
N HIS A 205 -24.47 -1.41 -15.11
CA HIS A 205 -23.85 -2.23 -16.16
C HIS A 205 -22.92 -1.42 -17.07
N ALA A 206 -23.32 -0.20 -17.43
CA ALA A 206 -22.48 0.68 -18.25
C ALA A 206 -21.25 1.19 -17.49
N ALA A 207 -21.34 1.29 -16.16
CA ALA A 207 -20.24 1.73 -15.30
C ALA A 207 -19.19 0.62 -15.10
N GLN A 208 -19.62 -0.65 -15.07
CA GLN A 208 -18.73 -1.81 -14.92
C GLN A 208 -18.95 -2.83 -16.05
N PRO A 209 -18.41 -2.58 -17.25
CA PRO A 209 -18.37 -3.57 -18.31
C PRO A 209 -17.65 -4.84 -17.84
N MET A 210 -18.26 -6.00 -18.08
CA MET A 210 -17.68 -7.31 -17.79
C MET A 210 -16.70 -7.69 -18.90
N LEU A 211 -15.43 -7.85 -18.54
CA LEU A 211 -14.37 -8.34 -19.44
C LEU A 211 -14.20 -9.85 -19.34
N ALA A 212 -14.52 -10.39 -18.16
CA ALA A 212 -14.53 -11.82 -17.89
C ALA A 212 -15.87 -12.44 -18.30
N THR A 213 -15.83 -13.70 -18.74
CA THR A 213 -17.02 -14.53 -18.90
C THR A 213 -17.25 -15.28 -17.60
N VAL A 214 -18.40 -15.05 -16.95
CA VAL A 214 -18.81 -15.87 -15.80
C VAL A 214 -19.24 -17.22 -16.33
N ARG A 215 -18.60 -18.30 -15.87
CA ARG A 215 -19.09 -19.65 -16.18
C ARG A 215 -20.28 -19.96 -15.25
N PRO A 216 -21.40 -20.45 -15.81
CA PRO A 216 -22.57 -20.83 -15.01
C PRO A 216 -22.28 -22.01 -14.08
#